data_AF-A0A855XWC4-F1
#
_entry.id   AF-A0A855XWC4-F1
#
_cell.length_a   1.000
_cell.length_b   1.000
_cell.length_c   1.000
_cell.angle_alpha   90.00
_cell.angle_beta   90.00
_cell.angle_gamma   90.00
#
_symmetry.space_group_name_H-M   'P 1'
#
loop_
_entity.id
_entity.type
_entity.pdbx_description
1 polymer ?
#
loop_
_entity_poly.entity_id
_entity_poly.type
_entity_poly.pdbx_seq_one_letter_code
_entity_poly.pdbx_strand_id
1 'polypeptide(L)'
;MGSRIMHLIVANRIADSLSIVDKTPFLIGNIAPDAVRTKDSSHFFAGEIQDYSRNVDYKGFLHKYRSHAEDLYILGYFTHLIADDIWLKGFNLPWLRNRMEANEGLYKQYHNDFRLLNGKLLEHYGYKEELKNRLNHIPTIPDLEELNLQMSRSLCLMYLMIWIMTKRF
;
A
#
# COMPACT_ATOMS: atom_id res chain seq x y z
N MET A 1 -5.04 3.36 7.69
CA MET A 1 -3.94 2.96 6.79
C MET A 1 -3.78 4.04 5.75
N GLY A 2 -2.55 4.24 5.25
CA GLY A 2 -2.32 5.15 4.14
C GLY A 2 -3.20 4.79 2.95
N SER A 3 -3.47 5.76 2.08
CA SER A 3 -4.13 5.44 0.82
C SER A 3 -3.11 4.87 -0.17
N ARG A 4 -3.53 4.00 -1.08
CA ARG A 4 -2.67 3.44 -2.15
C ARG A 4 -1.90 4.51 -2.93
N ILE A 5 -2.47 5.70 -3.11
CA ILE A 5 -1.79 6.82 -3.76
C ILE A 5 -0.60 7.32 -2.93
N MET A 6 -0.77 7.45 -1.62
CA MET A 6 0.33 7.83 -0.74
C MET A 6 1.43 6.78 -0.74
N HIS A 7 1.06 5.48 -0.70
CA HIS A 7 2.00 4.38 -0.83
C HIS A 7 2.79 4.46 -2.15
N LEU A 8 2.12 4.65 -3.29
CA LEU A 8 2.76 4.81 -4.60
C LEU A 8 3.68 6.03 -4.68
N ILE A 9 3.28 7.17 -4.10
CA ILE A 9 4.12 8.38 -4.08
C ILE A 9 5.39 8.13 -3.25
N VAL A 10 5.25 7.55 -2.06
CA VAL A 10 6.38 7.19 -1.20
C VAL A 10 7.29 6.20 -1.91
N ALA A 11 6.72 5.16 -2.52
CA ALA A 11 7.46 4.15 -3.26
C ALA A 11 8.20 4.74 -4.46
N ASN A 12 7.58 5.63 -5.24
CA ASN A 12 8.24 6.26 -6.38
C ASN A 12 9.44 7.10 -5.93
N ARG A 13 9.29 7.86 -4.83
CA ARG A 13 10.40 8.62 -4.23
C ARG A 13 11.54 7.75 -3.72
N ILE A 14 11.21 6.61 -3.10
CA ILE A 14 12.23 5.65 -2.65
C ILE A 14 12.94 5.05 -3.86
N ALA A 15 12.20 4.68 -4.91
CA ALA A 15 12.77 4.13 -6.13
C ALA A 15 13.71 5.12 -6.83
N ASP A 16 13.36 6.40 -6.87
CA ASP A 16 14.25 7.48 -7.34
C ASP A 16 15.52 7.55 -6.48
N SER A 17 15.38 7.54 -5.16
CA SER A 17 16.50 7.64 -4.22
C SER A 17 17.46 6.44 -4.31
N LEU A 18 16.94 5.27 -4.67
CA LEU A 18 17.70 4.03 -4.87
C LEU A 18 18.18 3.87 -6.32
N SER A 19 17.91 4.83 -7.21
CA SER A 19 18.27 4.76 -8.64
C SER A 19 17.73 3.50 -9.34
N ILE A 20 16.54 3.04 -8.97
CA ILE A 20 15.89 1.89 -9.60
C ILE A 20 15.47 2.29 -11.03
N VAL A 21 16.06 1.61 -12.02
CA VAL A 21 15.82 1.89 -13.44
C VAL A 21 14.39 1.49 -13.86
N ASP A 22 14.04 0.21 -13.71
CA ASP A 22 12.66 -0.24 -13.88
C ASP A 22 11.94 -0.29 -12.54
N LYS A 23 11.19 0.77 -12.24
CA LYS A 23 10.41 0.89 -11.01
C LYS A 23 9.16 0.00 -10.98
N THR A 24 8.75 -0.57 -12.12
CA THR A 24 7.43 -1.21 -12.25
C THR A 24 7.22 -2.35 -11.25
N PRO A 25 8.14 -3.32 -11.10
CA PRO A 25 7.97 -4.40 -10.13
C PRO A 25 7.91 -3.87 -8.69
N PHE A 26 8.72 -2.85 -8.38
CA PHE A 26 8.73 -2.21 -7.07
C PHE A 26 7.42 -1.50 -6.73
N LEU A 27 6.88 -0.72 -7.66
CA LEU A 27 5.60 -0.03 -7.47
C LEU A 27 4.43 -1.01 -7.34
N ILE A 28 4.42 -2.08 -8.15
CA ILE A 28 3.38 -3.12 -8.10
C ILE A 28 3.46 -3.90 -6.78
N GLY A 29 4.67 -4.29 -6.35
CA GLY A 29 4.90 -4.93 -5.06
C GLY A 29 4.46 -4.05 -3.89
N ASN A 30 4.67 -2.74 -3.99
CA ASN A 30 4.26 -1.79 -2.96
C ASN A 30 2.73 -1.74 -2.76
N ILE A 31 1.93 -1.83 -3.81
CA ILE A 31 0.46 -1.81 -3.66
C ILE A 31 -0.17 -3.20 -3.49
N ALA A 32 0.62 -4.27 -3.63
CA ALA A 32 0.15 -5.65 -3.54
C ALA A 32 -0.52 -6.01 -2.20
N PRO A 33 -0.04 -5.57 -1.01
CA PRO A 33 -0.67 -5.90 0.27
C PRO A 33 -2.13 -5.44 0.33
N ASP A 34 -2.41 -4.34 -0.36
CA ASP A 34 -3.69 -3.65 -0.39
C ASP A 34 -4.67 -4.21 -1.43
N ALA A 35 -4.27 -5.22 -2.21
CA ALA A 35 -5.08 -5.82 -3.26
C ALA A 35 -6.00 -6.95 -2.74
N VAL A 36 -5.76 -7.46 -1.53
CA VAL A 36 -6.57 -8.54 -0.93
C VAL A 36 -7.74 -8.02 -0.09
N ARG A 37 -8.75 -8.89 0.11
CA ARG A 37 -9.96 -8.54 0.88
C ARG A 37 -9.72 -8.59 2.39
N THR A 38 -9.04 -9.63 2.89
CA THR A 38 -8.61 -9.68 4.30
C THR A 38 -7.21 -9.16 4.45
N LYS A 39 -7.07 -8.10 5.25
CA LYS A 39 -5.81 -7.36 5.36
C LYS A 39 -4.81 -7.93 6.35
N ASP A 40 -5.24 -8.80 7.27
CA ASP A 40 -4.40 -9.21 8.40
C ASP A 40 -3.12 -9.93 7.99
N SER A 41 -3.22 -10.93 7.11
CA SER A 41 -2.05 -11.66 6.61
C SER A 41 -1.20 -10.78 5.69
N SER A 42 -1.82 -10.08 4.74
CA SER A 42 -1.07 -9.30 3.75
C SER A 42 -0.35 -8.09 4.35
N HIS A 43 -0.88 -7.51 5.42
CA HIS A 43 -0.24 -6.38 6.10
C HIS A 43 0.69 -6.83 7.24
N PHE A 44 0.91 -8.13 7.41
CA PHE A 44 1.75 -8.69 8.47
C PHE A 44 1.41 -8.10 9.84
N PHE A 45 0.12 -7.95 10.13
CA PHE A 45 -0.29 -7.38 11.40
C PHE A 45 0.02 -8.34 12.56
N ALA A 46 0.62 -7.82 13.61
CA ALA A 46 0.87 -8.53 14.85
C ALA A 46 0.39 -7.71 16.06
N GLY A 47 0.17 -8.39 17.18
CA GLY A 47 -0.41 -7.79 18.38
C GLY A 47 -1.89 -7.40 18.23
N GLU A 48 -2.42 -6.79 19.28
CA GLU A 48 -3.85 -6.51 19.42
C GLU A 48 -4.14 -5.01 19.41
N ILE A 49 -5.34 -4.66 18.93
CA ILE A 49 -5.79 -3.26 18.91
C ILE A 49 -6.15 -2.82 20.34
N GLN A 50 -6.70 -3.74 21.14
CA GLN A 50 -7.30 -3.49 22.45
C GLN A 50 -6.26 -3.11 23.51
N ASP A 51 -5.05 -3.66 23.40
CA ASP A 51 -3.94 -3.39 24.32
C ASP A 51 -2.90 -2.42 23.74
N TYR A 52 -3.21 -1.82 22.59
CA TYR A 52 -2.33 -0.90 21.86
C TYR A 52 -0.97 -1.50 21.43
N SER A 53 -0.86 -2.84 21.35
CA SER A 53 0.35 -3.52 20.86
C SER A 53 0.40 -3.72 19.34
N ARG A 54 -0.72 -3.43 18.64
CA ARG A 54 -0.85 -3.58 17.19
C ARG A 54 0.30 -2.92 16.43
N ASN A 55 0.98 -3.71 15.61
CA ASN A 55 2.07 -3.25 14.75
C ASN A 55 2.07 -4.02 13.42
N VAL A 56 2.99 -3.65 12.53
CA VAL A 56 3.27 -4.38 11.29
C VAL A 56 4.63 -5.05 11.39
N ASP A 57 4.67 -6.38 11.30
CA ASP A 57 5.90 -7.17 11.35
C ASP A 57 6.59 -7.24 9.97
N TYR A 58 7.04 -6.08 9.50
CA TYR A 58 7.81 -5.98 8.25
C TYR A 58 9.12 -6.77 8.31
N LYS A 59 9.70 -6.98 9.50
CA LYS A 59 10.91 -7.80 9.68
C LYS A 59 10.60 -9.28 9.49
N GLY A 60 9.49 -9.76 10.01
CA GLY A 60 8.97 -11.11 9.77
C GLY A 60 8.73 -11.37 8.29
N PHE A 61 8.14 -10.40 7.57
CA PHE A 61 7.99 -10.48 6.10
C PHE A 61 9.34 -10.69 5.41
N LEU A 62 10.34 -9.83 5.68
CA LEU A 62 11.65 -9.94 5.05
C LEU A 62 12.37 -11.24 5.43
N HIS A 63 12.19 -11.71 6.67
CA HIS A 63 12.74 -12.99 7.10
C HIS A 63 12.10 -14.18 6.37
N LYS A 64 10.77 -14.15 6.18
CA LYS A 64 10.01 -15.16 5.44
C LYS A 64 10.44 -15.23 3.98
N TYR A 65 10.65 -14.08 3.34
CA TYR A 65 11.02 -13.98 1.93
C TYR A 65 12.50 -13.67 1.69
N ARG A 66 13.39 -14.03 2.63
CA ARG A 66 14.81 -13.69 2.60
C ARG A 66 15.56 -14.16 1.34
N SER A 67 15.13 -15.28 0.74
CA SER A 67 15.71 -15.80 -0.51
C SER A 67 15.45 -14.89 -1.73
N HIS A 68 14.49 -13.96 -1.60
CA HIS A 68 14.09 -13.00 -2.61
C HIS A 68 14.29 -11.56 -2.11
N ALA A 69 15.17 -11.33 -1.14
CA ALA A 69 15.36 -10.00 -0.53
C ALA A 69 15.84 -8.93 -1.52
N GLU A 70 16.48 -9.32 -2.62
CA GLU A 70 16.92 -8.42 -3.70
C GLU A 70 15.86 -8.22 -4.80
N ASP A 71 14.77 -8.98 -4.76
CA ASP A 71 13.69 -8.86 -5.73
C ASP A 71 12.94 -7.54 -5.53
N LEU A 72 12.80 -6.75 -6.60
CA LEU A 72 12.19 -5.42 -6.54
C LEU A 72 10.74 -5.46 -6.09
N TYR A 73 9.97 -6.49 -6.44
CA TYR A 73 8.59 -6.65 -5.99
C TYR A 73 8.55 -6.91 -4.48
N ILE A 74 9.43 -7.77 -3.96
CA ILE A 74 9.57 -8.00 -2.50
C ILE A 74 9.98 -6.73 -1.77
N LEU A 75 10.94 -5.97 -2.30
CA LEU A 75 11.34 -4.68 -1.73
C LEU A 75 10.21 -3.66 -1.75
N GLY A 76 9.42 -3.62 -2.82
CA GLY A 76 8.20 -2.81 -2.92
C GLY A 76 7.22 -3.13 -1.79
N TYR A 77 6.89 -4.41 -1.62
CA TYR A 77 6.01 -4.91 -0.56
C TYR A 77 6.57 -4.55 0.83
N PHE A 78 7.87 -4.77 1.04
CA PHE A 78 8.54 -4.44 2.30
C PHE A 78 8.42 -2.95 2.65
N THR A 79 8.60 -2.05 1.68
CA THR A 79 8.44 -0.61 1.92
C THR A 79 6.99 -0.21 2.22
N HIS A 80 5.99 -0.92 1.69
CA HIS A 80 4.59 -0.73 2.07
C HIS A 80 4.39 -1.02 3.56
N LEU A 81 4.90 -2.17 4.02
CA LEU A 81 4.78 -2.58 5.42
C LEU A 81 5.48 -1.61 6.37
N ILE A 82 6.66 -1.07 6.00
CA ILE A 82 7.33 -0.03 6.78
C ILE A 82 6.48 1.24 6.86
N ALA A 83 5.93 1.68 5.71
CA ALA A 83 5.09 2.88 5.68
C ALA A 83 3.84 2.72 6.55
N ASP A 84 3.25 1.53 6.56
CA ASP A 84 2.11 1.21 7.41
C ASP A 84 2.45 1.17 8.90
N ASP A 85 3.59 0.61 9.28
CA ASP A 85 4.06 0.63 10.67
C ASP A 85 4.26 2.07 11.17
N ILE A 86 4.89 2.92 10.35
CA ILE A 86 5.05 4.35 10.64
C ILE A 86 3.68 5.04 10.73
N TRP A 87 2.75 4.70 9.84
CA TRP A 87 1.39 5.25 9.89
C TRP A 87 0.67 4.90 11.19
N LEU A 88 0.74 3.63 11.60
CA LEU A 88 0.10 3.14 12.81
C LEU A 88 0.67 3.78 14.07
N LYS A 89 1.99 3.96 14.13
CA LYS A 89 2.66 4.49 15.32
C LYS A 89 2.67 6.02 15.39
N GLY A 90 2.75 6.70 14.24
CA GLY A 90 2.93 8.15 14.17
C GLY A 90 1.66 8.94 13.86
N PHE A 91 0.72 8.36 13.11
CA PHE A 91 -0.39 9.11 12.50
C PHE A 91 -1.78 8.53 12.78
N ASN A 92 -1.87 7.29 13.25
CA ASN A 92 -3.13 6.68 13.67
C ASN A 92 -3.54 7.17 15.05
N LEU A 93 -4.05 8.40 15.10
CA LEU A 93 -4.42 9.10 16.33
C LEU A 93 -5.68 8.46 16.95
N PRO A 94 -5.60 7.84 18.15
CA PRO A 94 -6.75 7.16 18.77
C PRO A 94 -7.96 8.08 18.97
N TRP A 95 -7.73 9.36 19.28
CA TRP A 95 -8.80 10.34 19.44
C TRP A 95 -9.58 10.59 18.15
N LEU A 96 -8.91 10.57 16.99
CA LEU A 96 -9.55 10.77 15.70
C LEU A 96 -10.44 9.58 15.35
N ARG A 97 -9.95 8.37 15.64
CA ARG A 97 -10.74 7.14 15.51
C ARG A 97 -12.02 7.19 16.33
N ASN A 98 -11.93 7.54 17.62
CA ASN A 98 -13.10 7.66 18.49
C ASN A 98 -14.14 8.65 17.93
N ARG A 99 -13.68 9.77 17.35
CA ARG A 99 -14.58 10.76 16.73
C ARG A 99 -15.25 10.25 15.46
N MET A 100 -14.54 9.49 14.63
CA MET A 100 -15.10 8.90 13.41
C MET A 100 -16.12 7.80 13.73
N GLU A 101 -15.88 7.00 14.77
CA GLU A 101 -16.82 5.97 15.24
C GLU A 101 -18.10 6.59 15.82
N ALA A 102 -17.99 7.74 16.49
CA ALA A 102 -19.13 8.47 17.05
C ALA A 102 -19.94 9.28 16.00
N ASN A 103 -19.40 9.52 14.81
CA ASN A 103 -20.05 10.33 13.76
C ASN A 103 -19.76 9.80 12.36
N GLU A 104 -20.73 9.10 11.78
CA GLU A 104 -20.62 8.51 10.43
C GLU A 104 -20.41 9.58 9.32
N GLY A 105 -20.95 10.79 9.51
CA GLY A 105 -20.73 11.91 8.58
C GLY A 105 -19.27 12.36 8.55
N LEU A 106 -18.60 12.36 9.71
CA LEU A 106 -17.19 12.69 9.82
C LEU A 106 -16.31 11.65 9.12
N TYR A 107 -16.66 10.37 9.21
CA TYR A 107 -15.94 9.30 8.48
C TYR A 107 -15.98 9.53 6.96
N LYS A 108 -17.15 9.89 6.42
CA LYS A 108 -17.29 10.21 4.98
C LYS A 108 -16.46 11.43 4.57
N GLN A 109 -16.47 12.49 5.39
CA GLN A 109 -15.66 13.69 5.14
C GLN A 109 -14.17 13.38 5.17
N TYR A 110 -13.71 12.66 6.18
CA TYR A 110 -12.32 12.23 6.32
C TYR A 110 -11.83 11.46 5.08
N HIS A 111 -12.61 10.50 4.58
CA HIS A 111 -12.28 9.78 3.35
C HIS A 111 -12.29 10.66 2.10
N ASN A 112 -13.19 11.63 2.02
CA ASN A 112 -13.20 12.59 0.92
C ASN A 112 -11.96 13.49 0.95
N ASP A 113 -11.46 13.87 2.12
CA ASP A 113 -10.23 14.65 2.26
C ASP A 113 -9.03 13.87 1.74
N PHE A 114 -8.91 12.57 2.04
CA PHE A 114 -7.88 11.73 1.40
C PHE A 114 -7.96 11.78 -0.11
N ARG A 115 -9.16 11.67 -0.69
CA ARG A 115 -9.33 11.74 -2.14
C ARG A 115 -8.82 13.06 -2.72
N LEU A 116 -9.25 14.19 -2.14
CA LEU A 116 -8.85 15.52 -2.61
C LEU A 116 -7.34 15.76 -2.43
N LEU A 117 -6.80 15.39 -1.27
CA LEU A 117 -5.38 15.59 -0.94
C LEU A 117 -4.49 14.68 -1.78
N ASN A 118 -4.91 13.46 -2.09
CA ASN A 118 -4.19 12.57 -3.00
C ASN A 118 -4.02 13.18 -4.39
N GLY A 119 -5.07 13.81 -4.93
CA GLY A 119 -4.98 14.53 -6.21
C GLY A 119 -3.93 15.65 -6.15
N LYS A 120 -3.96 16.47 -5.09
CA LYS A 120 -2.99 17.55 -4.88
C LYS A 120 -1.56 17.03 -4.71
N LEU A 121 -1.37 15.90 -4.02
CA LEU A 121 -0.06 15.28 -3.86
C LEU A 121 0.48 14.78 -5.19
N LEU A 122 -0.35 14.14 -6.02
CA LEU A 122 0.05 13.69 -7.35
C LEU A 122 0.46 14.84 -8.26
N GLU A 123 -0.24 15.98 -8.19
CA GLU A 123 0.12 17.21 -8.89
C GLU A 123 1.43 17.79 -8.36
N HIS A 124 1.58 17.91 -7.04
CA HIS A 124 2.77 18.46 -6.39
C HIS A 124 4.04 17.69 -6.77
N TYR A 125 3.98 16.36 -6.79
CA TYR A 125 5.12 15.52 -7.16
C TYR A 125 5.24 15.27 -8.68
N GLY A 126 4.26 15.65 -9.49
CA GLY A 126 4.26 15.40 -10.93
C GLY A 126 4.17 13.92 -11.32
N TYR A 127 3.70 13.05 -10.43
CA TYR A 127 3.77 11.58 -10.61
C TYR A 127 2.57 10.97 -11.32
N LYS A 128 1.53 11.75 -11.62
CA LYS A 128 0.26 11.23 -12.17
C LYS A 128 0.45 10.39 -13.44
N GLU A 129 1.09 10.94 -14.47
CA GLU A 129 1.25 10.24 -15.75
C GLU A 129 2.32 9.14 -15.67
N GLU A 130 3.39 9.34 -14.88
CA GLU A 130 4.41 8.30 -14.66
C GLU A 130 3.77 7.05 -14.02
N LEU A 131 3.07 7.22 -12.89
CA LEU A 131 2.44 6.11 -12.18
C LEU A 131 1.39 5.43 -13.07
N LYS A 132 0.58 6.21 -13.78
CA LYS A 132 -0.40 5.66 -14.73
C LYS A 132 0.29 4.80 -15.79
N ASN A 133 1.35 5.29 -16.43
CA ASN A 133 2.05 4.56 -17.49
C ASN A 133 2.72 3.28 -16.98
N ARG A 134 3.37 3.32 -15.82
CA ARG A 134 4.04 2.15 -15.24
C ARG A 134 3.04 1.09 -14.77
N LEU A 135 1.92 1.52 -14.20
CA LEU A 135 0.89 0.62 -13.68
C LEU A 135 -0.06 0.08 -14.77
N ASN A 136 0.13 0.46 -16.04
CA ASN A 136 -0.61 -0.08 -17.18
C ASN A 136 -0.17 -1.49 -17.61
N HIS A 137 0.93 -2.01 -17.05
CA HIS A 137 1.37 -3.37 -17.29
C HIS A 137 1.79 -4.03 -15.98
N ILE A 138 1.50 -5.32 -15.85
CA ILE A 138 1.87 -6.09 -14.66
C ILE A 138 2.96 -7.07 -15.06
N PRO A 139 4.17 -6.98 -14.46
CA PRO A 139 5.23 -7.94 -14.71
C PRO A 139 4.87 -9.31 -14.14
N THR A 140 5.66 -10.33 -14.48
CA THR A 140 5.60 -11.61 -13.75
C THR A 140 5.97 -11.35 -12.28
N ILE A 141 5.08 -11.72 -11.36
CA ILE A 141 5.26 -11.52 -9.92
C ILE A 141 5.60 -12.84 -9.21
N PRO A 142 6.44 -12.80 -8.14
CA PRO A 142 6.67 -13.94 -7.27
C PRO A 142 5.38 -14.47 -6.64
N ASP A 143 5.40 -15.75 -6.27
CA ASP A 143 4.27 -16.37 -5.60
C ASP A 143 4.33 -16.09 -4.09
N LEU A 144 3.41 -15.26 -3.57
CA LEU A 144 3.32 -14.97 -2.14
C LEU A 144 2.09 -15.63 -1.54
N GLU A 145 2.29 -16.24 -0.37
CA GLU A 145 1.25 -16.98 0.34
C GLU A 145 0.07 -16.06 0.71
N GLU A 146 0.38 -14.84 1.13
CA GLU A 146 -0.60 -13.84 1.56
C GLU A 146 -1.51 -13.37 0.43
N LEU A 147 -1.05 -13.50 -0.82
CA LEU A 147 -1.78 -13.06 -2.01
C LEU A 147 -2.56 -14.20 -2.68
N ASN A 148 -2.16 -15.45 -2.43
CA ASN A 148 -2.79 -16.63 -3.02
C ASN A 148 -4.07 -17.09 -2.33
N LEU A 149 -4.25 -16.74 -1.05
CA LEU A 149 -5.31 -17.30 -0.22
C LEU A 149 -6.73 -16.79 -0.56
N GLN A 150 -6.92 -15.82 -1.47
CA GLN A 150 -8.26 -15.23 -1.68
C GLN A 150 -8.74 -14.96 -3.10
N MET A 151 -7.91 -14.82 -4.13
CA MET A 151 -8.38 -14.62 -5.52
C MET A 151 -7.32 -15.09 -6.53
N SER A 152 -7.71 -15.60 -7.70
CA SER A 152 -6.75 -15.95 -8.75
C SER A 152 -5.93 -14.72 -9.16
N ARG A 153 -4.63 -14.91 -9.36
CA ARG A 153 -3.62 -13.89 -9.70
C ARG A 153 -4.12 -12.83 -10.69
N SER A 154 -4.90 -13.25 -11.69
CA SER A 154 -5.45 -12.42 -12.75
C SER A 154 -6.53 -11.45 -12.26
N LEU A 155 -7.40 -11.86 -11.34
CA LEU A 155 -8.53 -11.06 -10.89
C LEU A 155 -8.10 -9.96 -9.90
N CYS A 156 -7.21 -10.26 -8.96
CA CYS A 156 -6.73 -9.31 -7.95
C CYS A 156 -6.05 -8.09 -8.59
N LEU A 157 -5.14 -8.37 -9.53
CA LEU A 157 -4.41 -7.35 -10.27
C LEU A 157 -5.28 -6.64 -11.32
N MET A 158 -6.21 -7.34 -11.96
CA MET A 158 -7.17 -6.70 -12.88
C MET A 158 -8.14 -5.78 -12.14
N TYR A 159 -8.60 -6.12 -10.93
CA TYR A 159 -9.38 -5.21 -10.09
C TYR A 159 -8.54 -4.03 -9.59
N LEU A 160 -7.26 -4.24 -9.27
CA LEU A 160 -6.34 -3.17 -8.91
C LEU A 160 -6.12 -2.19 -10.07
N MET A 161 -5.88 -2.71 -11.29
CA MET A 161 -5.75 -1.91 -12.50
C MET A 161 -7.06 -1.21 -12.88
N ILE A 162 -8.20 -1.92 -12.87
CA ILE A 162 -9.51 -1.32 -13.12
C ILE A 162 -9.75 -0.22 -12.08
N TRP A 163 -9.44 -0.42 -10.81
CA TRP A 163 -9.63 0.61 -9.79
C TRP A 163 -8.70 1.82 -9.97
N ILE A 164 -7.41 1.59 -10.29
CA ILE A 164 -6.44 2.65 -10.63
C ILE A 164 -6.87 3.42 -11.88
N MET A 165 -7.45 2.75 -12.88
CA MET A 165 -7.80 3.35 -14.17
C MET A 165 -9.22 3.94 -14.23
N THR A 166 -10.18 3.41 -13.47
CA THR A 166 -11.61 3.82 -13.56
C THR A 166 -12.03 4.82 -12.49
N LYS A 167 -11.35 4.86 -11.34
CA LYS A 167 -11.49 5.99 -10.43
C LYS A 167 -10.54 7.08 -10.90
N ARG A 168 -11.10 8.12 -11.52
CA ARG A 168 -10.41 9.42 -11.64
C ARG A 168 -9.76 9.71 -10.29
N PHE A 169 -8.43 9.77 -10.27
CA PHE A 169 -7.63 10.24 -9.13
C PHE A 169 -8.28 11.48 -8.51
#